data_AF-A0A2M8P9N5-F1
#
_entry.id   AF-A0A2M8P9N5-F1
#
_cell.length_a   1.000
_cell.length_b   1.000
_cell.length_c   1.000
_cell.angle_alpha   90.00
_cell.angle_beta   90.00
_cell.angle_gamma   90.00
#
_symmetry.space_group_name_H-M   'P 1'
#
loop_
_entity.id
_entity.type
_entity.pdbx_description
1 polymer ?
#
loop_
_entity_poly.entity_id
_entity_poly.type
_entity_poly.pdbx_seq_one_letter_code
_entity_poly.pdbx_strand_id
1 'polypeptide(L)'
;MERGTPGARTTRSGWLSRHLESAAWQNDSPFRAIGIGTMLPSSLRGEVSALALKSIADFHLGGREDQLEAMRRALAQLYTVESDQPLGRSLLAAHAKETFAVMDILASLNADSYEPEGDAAYPESEFGQGLKQVAILIKAEVGLEVACLDLG
;
A
#
# COMPACT_ATOMS: atom_id res chain seq x y z
N MET A 1 -2.72 -3.86 -22.40
CA MET A 1 -2.15 -2.58 -21.97
C MET A 1 -1.35 -2.75 -20.68
N GLU A 2 -1.99 -3.22 -19.60
CA GLU A 2 -1.40 -3.46 -18.26
C GLU A 2 -0.07 -4.24 -18.18
N ARG A 3 0.19 -5.15 -19.13
CA ARG A 3 1.46 -5.91 -19.16
C ARG A 3 2.55 -5.25 -19.98
N GLY A 4 2.24 -4.27 -20.84
CA GLY A 4 3.22 -3.59 -21.69
C GLY A 4 3.97 -4.51 -22.67
N THR A 5 3.47 -5.71 -22.96
CA THR A 5 4.11 -6.68 -23.87
C THR A 5 3.16 -7.13 -24.99
N PRO A 6 2.95 -6.30 -26.03
CA PRO A 6 2.12 -6.69 -27.17
C PRO A 6 2.61 -7.99 -27.79
N GLY A 7 1.71 -8.94 -28.08
CA GLY A 7 2.05 -10.22 -28.70
C GLY A 7 2.60 -11.31 -27.76
N ALA A 8 3.14 -10.95 -26.58
CA ALA A 8 3.61 -11.92 -25.60
C ALA A 8 2.53 -12.23 -24.55
N ARG A 9 2.06 -13.48 -24.53
CA ARG A 9 1.01 -13.96 -23.59
C ARG A 9 1.58 -14.54 -22.28
N THR A 10 2.88 -14.80 -22.23
CA THR A 10 3.54 -15.50 -21.11
C THR A 10 4.02 -14.55 -20.01
N THR A 11 4.17 -13.25 -20.30
CA THR A 11 4.59 -12.26 -19.32
C THR A 11 3.58 -12.19 -18.18
N ARG A 12 4.01 -12.49 -16.95
CA ARG A 12 3.14 -12.51 -15.76
C ARG A 12 3.15 -11.20 -14.99
N SER A 13 4.18 -10.37 -15.17
CA SER A 13 4.31 -9.07 -14.51
C SER A 13 3.66 -7.94 -15.31
N GLY A 14 3.22 -6.92 -14.59
CA GLY A 14 2.80 -5.63 -15.10
C GLY A 14 3.98 -4.76 -15.51
N TRP A 15 3.72 -3.79 -16.38
CA TRP A 15 4.79 -2.95 -16.93
C TRP A 15 5.36 -1.97 -15.91
N LEU A 16 4.55 -1.45 -14.98
CA LEU A 16 5.00 -0.52 -13.93
C LEU A 16 5.92 -1.24 -12.94
N SER A 17 5.57 -2.46 -12.52
CA SER A 17 6.42 -3.26 -11.65
C SER A 17 7.81 -3.46 -12.25
N ARG A 18 7.89 -3.84 -13.54
CA ARG A 18 9.18 -3.97 -14.24
C ARG A 18 9.91 -2.65 -14.43
N HIS A 19 9.18 -1.56 -14.67
CA HIS A 19 9.80 -0.25 -14.78
C HIS A 19 10.50 0.12 -13.47
N LEU A 20 9.81 -0.03 -12.34
CA LEU A 20 10.35 0.21 -11.01
C LEU A 20 11.52 -0.72 -10.66
N GLU A 21 11.49 -1.97 -11.12
CA GLU A 21 12.60 -2.92 -11.00
C GLU A 21 13.83 -2.48 -11.80
N SER A 22 13.63 -1.93 -12.99
CA SER A 22 14.69 -1.44 -13.88
C SER A 22 15.19 -0.02 -13.55
N ALA A 23 14.54 0.67 -12.63
CA ALA A 23 14.88 2.05 -12.27
C ALA A 23 16.30 2.10 -11.67
N ALA A 24 17.06 3.15 -12.01
CA ALA A 24 18.43 3.30 -11.52
C ALA A 24 18.51 3.66 -10.02
N TRP A 25 17.39 4.07 -9.43
CA TRP A 25 17.26 4.41 -8.02
C TRP A 25 16.51 3.30 -7.26
N GLN A 26 16.81 3.21 -5.98
CA GLN A 26 16.13 2.31 -5.05
C GLN A 26 15.23 3.11 -4.14
N ASN A 27 14.10 2.51 -3.79
CA ASN A 27 13.15 3.04 -2.84
C ASN A 27 12.51 1.84 -2.16
N ASP A 28 12.84 1.67 -0.89
CA ASP A 28 12.36 0.56 -0.07
C ASP A 28 11.08 0.93 0.69
N SER A 29 10.47 2.08 0.36
CA SER A 29 9.20 2.44 0.96
C SER A 29 8.13 1.40 0.59
N PRO A 30 7.36 0.90 1.58
CA PRO A 30 6.21 0.06 1.31
C PRO A 30 5.09 0.82 0.56
N PHE A 31 5.19 2.15 0.48
CA PHE A 31 4.29 3.03 -0.26
C PHE A 31 4.82 3.41 -1.65
N ARG A 32 5.96 2.86 -2.10
CA ARG A 32 6.56 3.17 -3.41
C ARG A 32 5.56 3.05 -4.55
N ALA A 33 4.76 1.99 -4.55
CA ALA A 33 3.75 1.71 -5.55
C ALA A 33 2.41 1.37 -4.89
N ILE A 34 1.35 2.10 -5.24
CA ILE A 34 0.03 1.94 -4.65
C ILE A 34 -1.04 1.80 -5.73
N GLY A 35 -1.95 0.84 -5.56
CA GLY A 35 -3.22 0.79 -6.27
C GLY A 35 -4.34 1.28 -5.36
N ILE A 36 -5.06 2.33 -5.74
CA ILE A 36 -6.23 2.78 -5.00
C ILE A 36 -7.45 1.98 -5.45
N GLY A 37 -8.07 1.27 -4.50
CA GLY A 37 -9.23 0.40 -4.75
C GLY A 37 -9.16 -0.92 -3.99
N THR A 38 -10.05 -1.84 -4.36
CA THR A 38 -10.17 -3.16 -3.70
C THR A 38 -9.20 -4.21 -4.22
N MET A 39 -8.65 -4.01 -5.41
CA MET A 39 -7.74 -4.96 -6.06
C MET A 39 -6.52 -4.25 -6.60
N LEU A 40 -5.35 -4.89 -6.49
CA LEU A 40 -4.13 -4.36 -7.08
C LEU A 40 -4.20 -4.42 -8.61
N PRO A 41 -4.03 -3.28 -9.32
CA PRO A 41 -3.99 -3.21 -10.77
C PRO A 41 -2.96 -4.14 -11.37
N SER A 42 -3.27 -4.73 -12.52
CA SER A 42 -2.40 -5.71 -13.16
C SER A 42 -1.06 -5.11 -13.61
N SER A 43 -1.01 -3.80 -13.87
CA SER A 43 0.21 -3.05 -14.18
C SER A 43 1.22 -2.99 -13.03
N LEU A 44 0.77 -3.08 -11.78
CA LEU A 44 1.63 -3.06 -10.58
C LEU A 44 2.07 -4.45 -10.11
N ARG A 45 1.49 -5.54 -10.63
CA ARG A 45 1.86 -6.90 -10.21
C ARG A 45 3.26 -7.27 -10.70
N GLY A 46 4.10 -7.84 -9.83
CA GLY A 46 5.42 -8.33 -10.21
C GLY A 46 6.34 -8.43 -8.99
N GLU A 47 7.65 -8.30 -9.22
CA GLU A 47 8.68 -8.43 -8.19
C GLU A 47 8.72 -7.23 -7.24
N VAL A 48 8.40 -6.02 -7.74
CA VAL A 48 8.31 -4.82 -6.89
C VAL A 48 7.06 -4.90 -6.03
N SER A 49 7.24 -4.79 -4.72
CA SER A 49 6.15 -4.75 -3.74
C SER A 49 5.24 -3.55 -4.01
N ALA A 50 3.92 -3.79 -4.02
CA ALA A 50 2.92 -2.77 -4.23
C ALA A 50 1.72 -2.98 -3.30
N LEU A 51 1.20 -1.90 -2.74
CA LEU A 51 0.10 -1.92 -1.77
C LEU A 51 -1.23 -1.63 -2.46
N ALA A 52 -2.28 -2.38 -2.12
CA ALA A 52 -3.66 -2.03 -2.47
C ALA A 52 -4.31 -1.28 -1.30
N LEU A 53 -4.80 -0.08 -1.54
CA LEU A 53 -5.35 0.80 -0.52
C LEU A 53 -6.74 1.28 -0.94
N LYS A 54 -7.77 0.92 -0.17
CA LYS A 54 -9.14 1.34 -0.50
C LYS A 54 -9.44 2.76 0.01
N SER A 55 -9.20 3.00 1.29
CA SER A 55 -9.50 4.24 1.98
C SER A 55 -8.54 4.45 3.15
N ILE A 56 -7.80 5.55 3.17
CA ILE A 56 -6.97 5.99 4.32
C ILE A 56 -7.89 6.37 5.49
N ALA A 57 -9.01 7.06 5.18
CA ALA A 57 -10.01 7.46 6.16
C ALA A 57 -10.83 6.29 6.73
N ASP A 58 -10.98 5.17 6.01
CA ASP A 58 -11.54 3.96 6.62
C ASP A 58 -10.45 3.16 7.36
N PHE A 59 -9.19 3.48 7.12
CA PHE A 59 -8.05 2.92 7.84
C PHE A 59 -7.86 3.56 9.22
N HIS A 60 -8.97 3.89 9.88
CA HIS A 60 -8.99 4.12 11.31
C HIS A 60 -9.27 2.78 11.97
N LEU A 61 -8.35 2.33 12.83
CA LEU A 61 -8.63 1.27 13.82
C LEU A 61 -9.58 1.78 14.93
N GLY A 62 -10.56 2.61 14.57
CA GLY A 62 -11.69 3.06 15.38
C GLY A 62 -11.37 3.61 16.77
N GLY A 63 -10.16 4.14 17.01
CA GLY A 63 -9.74 4.54 18.36
C GLY A 63 -9.71 3.39 19.38
N ARG A 64 -9.76 2.14 18.92
CA ARG A 64 -9.65 0.92 19.74
C ARG A 64 -8.19 0.49 19.84
N GLU A 65 -7.34 1.41 20.29
CA GLU A 65 -5.90 1.14 20.53
C GLU A 65 -5.69 -0.11 21.40
N ASP A 66 -6.62 -0.36 22.33
CA ASP A 66 -6.70 -1.54 23.18
C ASP A 66 -6.77 -2.85 22.39
N GLN A 67 -7.49 -2.87 21.26
CA GLN A 67 -7.56 -4.04 20.39
C GLN A 67 -6.53 -4.08 19.30
N LEU A 68 -6.00 -2.94 18.86
CA LEU A 68 -4.81 -2.96 18.02
C LEU A 68 -3.69 -3.66 18.78
N GLU A 69 -3.50 -3.32 20.04
CA GLU A 69 -2.49 -3.93 20.90
C GLU A 69 -2.80 -5.41 21.18
N ALA A 70 -4.07 -5.77 21.42
CA ALA A 70 -4.47 -7.17 21.58
C ALA A 70 -4.29 -7.99 20.29
N MET A 71 -4.60 -7.42 19.13
CA MET A 71 -4.43 -8.05 17.82
C MET A 71 -2.95 -8.18 17.45
N ARG A 72 -2.14 -7.14 17.74
CA ARG A 72 -0.66 -7.18 17.65
C ARG A 72 -0.09 -8.31 18.49
N ARG A 73 -0.54 -8.44 19.75
CA ARG A 73 -0.11 -9.52 20.65
C ARG A 73 -0.57 -10.89 20.18
N ALA A 74 -1.81 -11.02 19.72
CA ALA A 74 -2.34 -12.29 19.19
C ALA A 74 -1.58 -12.73 17.93
N LEU A 75 -1.33 -11.81 16.99
CA LEU A 75 -0.52 -12.07 15.81
C LEU A 75 0.92 -12.41 16.18
N ALA A 76 1.55 -11.63 17.09
CA ALA A 76 2.88 -11.94 17.60
C ALA A 76 2.95 -13.34 18.24
N GLN A 77 1.94 -13.74 19.00
CA GLN A 77 1.84 -15.08 19.57
C GLN A 77 1.71 -16.15 18.47
N LEU A 78 0.86 -15.95 17.45
CA LEU A 78 0.75 -16.86 16.31
C LEU A 78 2.10 -17.02 15.58
N TYR A 79 2.84 -15.92 15.38
CA TYR A 79 4.18 -15.96 14.79
C TYR A 79 5.24 -16.64 15.67
N THR A 80 4.97 -16.81 16.97
CA THR A 80 5.82 -17.61 17.87
C THR A 80 5.41 -19.08 17.96
N VAL A 81 4.20 -19.46 17.53
CA VAL A 81 3.68 -20.82 17.71
C VAL A 81 3.95 -21.70 16.49
N GLU A 82 4.12 -21.13 15.28
CA GLU A 82 4.11 -21.90 14.04
C GLU A 82 5.46 -21.88 13.29
N SER A 83 6.38 -22.74 13.72
CA SER A 83 7.37 -23.47 12.89
C SER A 83 8.52 -24.02 13.74
N ASP A 84 8.82 -25.33 13.60
CA ASP A 84 10.05 -25.97 14.10
C ASP A 84 11.32 -25.53 13.33
N GLN A 85 11.17 -24.63 12.35
CA GLN A 85 12.22 -24.14 11.47
C GLN A 85 12.56 -22.67 11.80
N PRO A 86 13.74 -22.38 12.36
CA PRO A 86 14.13 -21.03 12.81
C PRO A 86 14.01 -19.94 11.73
N LEU A 87 14.22 -20.30 10.46
CA LEU A 87 14.19 -19.38 9.31
C LEU A 87 12.77 -18.93 8.95
N GLY A 88 11.77 -19.82 9.03
CA GLY A 88 10.38 -19.51 8.70
C GLY A 88 9.77 -18.51 9.69
N ARG A 89 10.09 -18.69 10.99
CA ARG A 89 9.71 -17.79 12.08
C ARG A 89 10.23 -16.36 11.88
N SER A 90 11.48 -16.22 11.44
CA SER A 90 12.12 -14.92 11.26
C SER A 90 11.53 -14.12 10.10
N LEU A 91 11.24 -14.78 8.97
CA LEU A 91 10.66 -14.11 7.80
C LEU A 91 9.23 -13.65 8.07
N LEU A 92 8.43 -14.50 8.71
CA LEU A 92 7.03 -14.18 9.01
C LEU A 92 6.93 -13.02 10.03
N ALA A 93 7.80 -13.01 11.04
CA ALA A 93 7.90 -11.90 11.99
C ALA A 93 8.34 -10.58 11.32
N ALA A 94 9.22 -10.64 10.32
CA ALA A 94 9.64 -9.47 9.56
C ALA A 94 8.48 -8.86 8.74
N HIS A 95 7.71 -9.69 8.02
CA HIS A 95 6.53 -9.24 7.27
C HIS A 95 5.42 -8.67 8.17
N ALA A 96 5.24 -9.24 9.36
CA ALA A 96 4.31 -8.71 10.35
C ALA A 96 4.72 -7.31 10.81
N LYS A 97 6.01 -7.13 11.13
CA LYS A 97 6.56 -5.83 11.55
C LYS A 97 6.39 -4.77 10.45
N GLU A 98 6.67 -5.12 9.20
CA GLU A 98 6.50 -4.24 8.04
C GLU A 98 5.03 -3.84 7.85
N THR A 99 4.11 -4.80 7.99
CA THR A 99 2.66 -4.51 7.95
C THR A 99 2.26 -3.53 9.04
N PHE A 100 2.68 -3.74 10.29
CA PHE A 100 2.36 -2.80 11.37
C PHE A 100 2.96 -1.41 11.15
N ALA A 101 4.18 -1.32 10.59
CA ALA A 101 4.77 -0.03 10.25
C ALA A 101 3.95 0.73 9.20
N VAL A 102 3.46 0.03 8.17
CA VAL A 102 2.52 0.61 7.18
C VAL A 102 1.25 1.10 7.86
N MET A 103 0.69 0.30 8.78
CA MET A 103 -0.53 0.68 9.52
C MET A 103 -0.31 1.93 10.39
N ASP A 104 0.83 2.01 11.08
CA ASP A 104 1.17 3.17 11.92
C ASP A 104 1.35 4.43 11.09
N ILE A 105 1.98 4.33 9.91
CA ILE A 105 2.10 5.45 8.98
C ILE A 105 0.71 5.89 8.51
N LEU A 106 -0.13 4.97 8.01
CA LEU A 106 -1.49 5.30 7.55
C LEU A 106 -2.34 5.95 8.65
N ALA A 107 -2.25 5.46 9.88
CA ALA A 107 -2.96 6.03 11.03
C ALA A 107 -2.47 7.45 11.38
N SER A 108 -1.20 7.76 11.13
CA SER A 108 -0.66 9.12 11.31
C SER A 108 -1.11 10.09 10.21
N LEU A 109 -1.53 9.58 9.05
CA LEU A 109 -2.10 10.39 7.96
C LEU A 109 -3.53 10.75 8.34
N ASN A 110 -3.72 11.86 9.04
CA ASN A 110 -5.02 12.36 9.48
C ASN A 110 -5.87 12.82 8.27
N ALA A 111 -6.37 11.86 7.50
CA ALA A 111 -7.06 12.06 6.22
C ALA A 111 -8.37 12.85 6.37
N ASP A 112 -9.02 12.76 7.52
CA ASP A 112 -10.26 13.49 7.82
C ASP A 112 -10.01 15.00 7.99
N SER A 113 -8.81 15.37 8.46
CA SER A 113 -8.38 16.76 8.60
C SER A 113 -7.71 17.34 7.35
N TYR A 114 -7.57 16.55 6.27
CA TYR A 114 -6.89 17.01 5.07
C TYR A 114 -7.72 18.08 4.35
N GLU A 115 -7.17 19.29 4.31
CA GLU A 115 -7.68 20.41 3.52
C GLU A 115 -6.89 20.50 2.20
N PRO A 116 -7.56 20.40 1.04
CA PRO A 116 -6.92 20.60 -0.25
C PRO A 116 -6.33 22.01 -0.38
N GLU A 117 -5.12 22.09 -0.90
CA GLU A 117 -4.45 23.36 -1.21
C GLU A 117 -4.63 23.74 -2.69
N GLY A 118 -4.41 25.01 -3.02
CA GLY A 118 -4.33 25.47 -4.42
C GLY A 118 -5.66 25.39 -5.19
N ASP A 119 -6.77 25.68 -4.51
CA ASP A 119 -8.13 25.64 -5.05
C ASP A 119 -8.55 24.26 -5.60
N ALA A 120 -7.84 23.19 -5.21
CA ALA A 120 -8.17 21.84 -5.62
C ALA A 120 -9.50 21.39 -5.00
N ALA A 121 -10.45 21.02 -5.85
CA ALA A 121 -11.72 20.45 -5.43
C ALA A 121 -11.82 19.00 -5.92
N TYR A 122 -11.81 18.05 -4.99
CA TYR A 122 -12.02 16.63 -5.28
C TYR A 122 -13.53 16.32 -5.24
N PRO A 123 -14.13 15.80 -6.32
CA PRO A 123 -15.54 15.43 -6.32
C PRO A 123 -15.84 14.31 -5.32
N GLU A 124 -17.09 14.25 -4.84
CA GLU A 124 -17.63 13.17 -4.00
C GLU A 124 -17.93 11.89 -4.83
N SER A 125 -16.96 11.45 -5.62
CA SER A 125 -16.98 10.19 -6.37
C SER A 125 -15.83 9.29 -5.92
N GLU A 126 -15.91 7.98 -6.15
CA GLU A 126 -14.82 7.05 -5.79
C GLU A 126 -13.48 7.48 -6.40
N PHE A 127 -13.48 7.92 -7.65
CA PHE A 127 -12.29 8.44 -8.31
C PHE A 127 -11.79 9.75 -7.68
N GLY A 128 -12.69 10.70 -7.37
CA GLY A 128 -12.33 11.96 -6.71
C GLY A 128 -11.73 11.74 -5.32
N GLN A 129 -12.35 10.88 -4.53
CA GLN A 129 -11.82 10.46 -3.22
C GLN A 129 -10.49 9.72 -3.36
N GLY A 130 -10.35 8.88 -4.39
CA GLY A 130 -9.07 8.24 -4.70
C GLY A 130 -7.95 9.25 -4.98
N LEU A 131 -8.23 10.28 -5.78
CA LEU A 131 -7.26 11.36 -6.04
C LEU A 131 -6.92 12.15 -4.77
N LYS A 132 -7.90 12.41 -3.89
CA LYS A 132 -7.67 13.04 -2.58
C LYS A 132 -6.70 12.22 -1.74
N GLN A 133 -6.87 10.89 -1.71
CA GLN A 133 -5.97 9.99 -0.99
C GLN A 133 -4.54 9.99 -1.54
N VAL A 134 -4.39 10.02 -2.87
CA VAL A 134 -3.07 10.15 -3.50
C VAL A 134 -2.41 11.47 -3.09
N ALA A 135 -3.16 12.56 -3.05
CA ALA A 135 -2.64 13.85 -2.62
C ALA A 135 -2.14 13.83 -1.17
N ILE A 136 -2.88 13.18 -0.27
CA ILE A 136 -2.46 12.96 1.13
C ILE A 136 -1.12 12.21 1.18
N LEU A 137 -0.98 11.12 0.43
CA LEU A 137 0.24 10.32 0.40
C LEU A 137 1.45 11.08 -0.17
N ILE A 138 1.23 11.89 -1.22
CA ILE A 138 2.27 12.77 -1.78
C ILE A 138 2.70 13.79 -0.73
N LYS A 139 1.75 14.46 -0.08
CA LYS A 139 2.01 15.50 0.94
C LYS A 139 2.68 14.96 2.18
N ALA A 140 2.42 13.69 2.50
CA ALA A 140 3.06 13.00 3.62
C ALA A 140 4.48 12.51 3.31
N GLU A 141 4.95 12.65 2.06
CA GLU A 141 6.30 12.28 1.63
C GLU A 141 6.67 10.83 2.00
N VAL A 142 5.70 9.91 1.98
CA VAL A 142 5.89 8.49 2.36
C VAL A 142 6.73 7.70 1.35
N GLY A 143 7.34 8.35 0.36
CA GLY A 143 8.14 7.71 -0.68
C GLY A 143 7.31 7.15 -1.84
N LEU A 144 6.12 7.70 -2.11
CA LEU A 144 5.28 7.31 -3.24
C LEU A 144 5.94 7.68 -4.58
N GLU A 145 6.05 6.72 -5.49
CA GLU A 145 6.51 6.93 -6.88
C GLU A 145 5.39 6.71 -7.90
N VAL A 146 4.51 5.73 -7.64
CA VAL A 146 3.44 5.35 -8.57
C VAL A 146 2.14 5.15 -7.81
N ALA A 147 1.08 5.81 -8.26
CA ALA A 147 -0.29 5.54 -7.84
C ALA A 147 -1.15 5.18 -9.06
N CYS A 148 -1.83 4.03 -9.00
CA CYS A 148 -2.78 3.60 -10.01
C CYS A 148 -4.21 3.72 -9.47
N LEU A 149 -5.08 4.36 -10.24
CA LEU A 149 -6.49 4.57 -9.94
C LEU A 149 -7.29 4.30 -11.21
N ASP A 150 -8.35 3.52 -11.07
CA ASP A 150 -9.25 3.24 -12.18
C ASP A 150 -10.37 4.29 -12.24
N LEU A 151 -10.72 4.70 -13.45
CA LEU A 151 -11.86 5.57 -13.75
C LEU A 151 -12.79 4.80 -14.69
N GLY A 152 -14.00 4.47 -14.23
CA GLY A 152 -14.97 3.67 -14.98
C GLY A 152 -16.38 3.75 -14.43
#